data_AF-A0AAU3A422-F1
#
_entry.id   AF-A0AAU3A422-F1
#
_cell.length_a   1.000
_cell.length_b   1.000
_cell.length_c   1.000
_cell.angle_alpha   90.00
_cell.angle_beta   90.00
_cell.angle_gamma   90.00
#
_symmetry.space_group_name_H-M   'P 1'
#
loop_
_entity.id
_entity.type
_entity.pdbx_description
1 polymer ?
#
loop_
_entity_poly.entity_id
_entity_poly.type
_entity_poly.pdbx_seq_one_letter_code
_entity_poly.pdbx_strand_id
1 'polypeptide(L)' 'MRPAGRDFTTRSGEPLDAANLRRDVKAIVKKAGPAAMDEIFAQRREPTAHET' A
#
# COMPACT_ATOMS: atom_id res chain seq x y z
N MET A 1 26.13 -1.52 6.86
CA MET A 1 25.52 -1.37 5.53
C MET A 1 24.03 -1.67 5.64
N ARG A 2 23.16 -0.67 5.47
CA ARG A 2 21.74 -0.93 5.15
C ARG A 2 21.69 -1.37 3.69
N PRO A 3 21.03 -2.49 3.33
CA PRO A 3 20.89 -2.86 1.93
C PRO A 3 20.13 -1.74 1.21
N ALA A 4 20.73 -1.19 0.16
CA ALA A 4 20.11 -0.15 -0.65
C ALA A 4 18.75 -0.65 -1.18
N GLY A 5 17.68 0.09 -0.87
CA GLY A 5 16.39 -0.02 -1.56
C GLY A 5 15.43 -1.12 -1.12
N ARG A 6 15.50 -1.62 0.12
CA ARG A 6 14.50 -2.58 0.63
C ARG A 6 13.84 -2.06 1.90
N ASP A 7 12.86 -1.18 1.72
CA ASP A 7 12.11 -0.55 2.80
C ASP A 7 11.11 -1.49 3.48
N PHE A 8 10.74 -2.59 2.81
CA PHE A 8 9.74 -3.55 3.28
C PHE A 8 10.25 -4.98 3.22
N THR A 9 10.07 -5.69 4.33
CA THR A 9 10.40 -7.12 4.49
C THR A 9 9.19 -7.87 5.03
N THR A 10 9.14 -9.17 4.76
CA THR A 10 8.22 -10.10 5.41
C THR A 10 8.58 -10.23 6.89
N ARG A 11 7.71 -10.86 7.68
CA ARG A 11 7.97 -11.10 9.10
C ARG A 11 9.24 -11.94 9.36
N SER A 12 9.67 -12.74 8.40
CA SER A 12 10.90 -13.55 8.50
C SER A 12 12.15 -12.80 8.02
N GLY A 13 12.03 -11.53 7.63
CA GLY A 13 13.16 -10.71 7.16
C GLY A 13 13.47 -10.85 5.67
N GLU A 14 12.72 -11.68 4.94
CA GLU A 14 12.84 -11.76 3.48
C GLU A 14 12.30 -10.48 2.81
N PRO A 15 12.84 -10.06 1.66
CA PRO A 15 12.27 -8.93 0.92
C PRO A 15 10.79 -9.17 0.58
N LEU A 16 9.96 -8.16 0.76
CA LEU A 16 8.57 -8.25 0.31
C LEU A 16 8.51 -8.19 -1.22
N ASP A 17 7.98 -9.25 -1.85
CA ASP A 17 7.79 -9.30 -3.30
C ASP A 17 6.36 -8.89 -3.73
N ALA A 18 6.18 -8.69 -5.04
CA ALA A 18 4.89 -8.29 -5.61
C ALA A 18 3.77 -9.33 -5.41
N ALA A 19 4.10 -10.62 -5.33
CA ALA A 19 3.12 -11.68 -5.14
C ALA A 19 2.57 -11.66 -3.71
N ASN A 20 3.43 -11.41 -2.72
CA ASN A 20 3.12 -11.28 -1.31
C ASN A 20 2.28 -10.02 -1.09
N LEU A 21 2.72 -8.88 -1.63
CA LEU A 21 1.97 -7.62 -1.57
C LEU A 21 0.56 -7.77 -2.17
N ARG A 22 0.45 -8.39 -3.36
CA ARG A 22 -0.84 -8.61 -4.01
C ARG A 22 -1.77 -9.48 -3.17
N ARG A 23 -1.25 -10.51 -2.49
CA ARG A 23 -2.04 -11.39 -1.62
C ARG A 23 -2.63 -10.60 -0.46
N ASP A 24 -1.82 -9.78 0.20
CA ASP A 24 -2.23 -9.02 1.37
C ASP A 24 -3.23 -7.93 1.01
N VAL A 25 -2.99 -7.19 -0.08
CA VAL A 25 -3.94 -6.21 -0.61
C VAL A 25 -5.28 -6.87 -0.93
N LYS A 26 -5.28 -8.03 -1.58
CA LYS A 26 -6.52 -8.76 -1.89
C LYS A 26 -7.27 -9.18 -0.63
N ALA A 27 -6.57 -9.63 0.40
CA ALA A 27 -7.19 -10.01 1.67
C ALA A 27 -7.83 -8.80 2.36
N ILE A 28 -7.15 -7.65 2.36
CA ILE A 28 -7.65 -6.39 2.93
C ILE A 28 -8.91 -5.93 2.17
N VAL A 29 -8.86 -5.88 0.83
CA VAL A 29 -10.01 -5.50 -0.01
C VAL A 29 -11.20 -6.42 0.25
N LYS A 30 -10.98 -7.73 0.34
CA LYS A 30 -12.03 -8.70 0.64
C LYS A 30 -12.67 -8.45 2.01
N LYS A 31 -11.88 -8.06 3.01
CA LYS A 31 -12.36 -7.82 4.38
C LYS A 31 -13.09 -6.48 4.51
N ALA A 32 -12.55 -5.43 3.91
CA ALA A 32 -13.11 -4.08 3.98
C ALA A 32 -14.33 -3.90 3.06
N GLY A 33 -14.40 -4.68 1.98
CA GLY A 33 -15.37 -4.49 0.92
C GLY A 33 -14.98 -3.37 -0.05
N PRO A 34 -15.50 -3.38 -1.28
CA PRO A 34 -15.13 -2.43 -2.33
C PRO A 34 -15.48 -0.97 -1.99
N ALA A 35 -16.61 -0.74 -1.31
CA ALA A 35 -17.05 0.61 -0.94
C ALA A 35 -16.08 1.31 0.05
N ALA A 36 -15.49 0.56 0.98
CA ALA A 36 -14.49 1.10 1.91
C ALA A 36 -13.18 1.47 1.18
N MET A 37 -12.85 0.78 0.08
CA MET A 37 -11.69 1.13 -0.75
C MET A 37 -11.95 2.40 -1.56
N ASP A 38 -13.16 2.57 -2.09
CA ASP A 38 -13.55 3.78 -2.82
C ASP A 38 -13.40 5.04 -1.95
N GLU A 39 -13.75 4.97 -0.66
CA GLU A 39 -13.55 6.06 0.30
C GLU A 39 -12.07 6.39 0.55
N ILE A 40 -11.21 5.36 0.69
CA ILE A 40 -9.77 5.52 0.85
C ILE A 40 -9.15 6.24 -0.36
N PHE A 41 -9.59 5.89 -1.57
CA PHE A 41 -9.08 6.53 -2.79
C PHE A 41 -9.72 7.90 -3.06
N ALA A 42 -10.93 8.15 -2.55
CA ALA A 42 -11.57 9.47 -2.64
C ALA A 42 -10.79 10.54 -1.86
N GLN A 43 -10.14 10.18 -0.75
CA GLN A 43 -9.28 11.08 0.03
C GLN A 43 -8.00 11.53 -0.69
N ARG A 44 -7.63 10.93 -1.83
CA ARG A 44 -6.47 11.35 -2.64
C ARG A 44 -6.78 12.41 -3.70
N ARG A 45 -8.00 12.96 -3.74
CA ARG A 45 -8.40 14.01 -4.70
C ARG A 45 -8.36 15.43 -4.12
N GLU A 46 -7.38 15.74 -3.27
CA GLU A 46 -7.06 17.16 -3.05
C GLU A 46 -6.02 17.59 -4.09
N PRO A 47 -6.31 18.61 -4.93
CA PRO A 47 -5.29 19.23 -5.75
C PRO A 47 -4.31 19.91 -4.79
N THR A 48 -3.02 19.64 -4.95
CA THR A 48 -1.95 20.48 -4.41
C THR A 48 -2.09 21.87 -5.03
N ALA A 49 -2.96 22.69 -4.46
CA ALA A 49 -3.16 24.07 -4.82
C ALA A 49 -2.56 24.92 -3.71
N HIS A 50 -1.23 24.92 -3.58
CA HIS A 50 -0.46 25.95 -2.89
C HIS A 50 1.02 25.82 -3.26
N GLU A 51 1.37 26.22 -4.48
CA GLU A 51 2.65 26.88 -4.75
C GLU A 51 2.31 28.19 -5.47
N THR A 52 2.32 29.28 -4.70
CA THR A 52 2.37 30.68 -5.16
C THR A 52 3.56 31.33 -4.48
#